data_AF-A0AA87CQE3-F1
#
_entry.id   AF-A0AA87CQE3-F1
#
_cell.length_a   1.000
_cell.length_b   1.000
_cell.length_c   1.000
_cell.angle_alpha   90.00
_cell.angle_beta   90.00
_cell.angle_gamma   90.00
#
_symmetry.space_group_name_H-M   'P 1'
#
loop_
_entity.id
_entity.type
_entity.pdbx_description
1 polymer ?
#
loop_
_entity_poly.entity_id
_entity_poly.type
_entity_poly.pdbx_seq_one_letter_code
_entity_poly.pdbx_strand_id
1 'polypeptide(L)'
;MKAIYLLLGLLFSSFAFSAENSVMILGDDYRHTLVKELEGATFVTHGKNDSLIQQVKQAFNQDSIILVINMADGPTQNLRESILIARQSGHNSVQVYYHGKHLPKEMLNDDDFKKLMTLVVKEVNELLDLYEIQITGAYYDWERDFPEKFQLQKNIMAKFSPEPNTLMTEIHSYAYVFTKEEASNNTIITDGTVLAFACQDVIGNATVRSQDPIKRGGNYSHIVLELEKPTLIPLHARCLGTLNNTLAMAFITLLENEK
;
A
#
# COMPACT_ATOMS: atom_id res chain seq x y z
N MET A 1 29.35 -45.87 48.65
CA MET A 1 27.93 -45.72 49.01
C MET A 1 27.53 -44.26 48.89
N LYS A 2 26.40 -43.98 48.22
CA LYS A 2 25.76 -42.66 47.96
C LYS A 2 26.50 -41.80 46.89
N ALA A 3 25.86 -41.16 45.91
CA ALA A 3 24.44 -41.01 45.58
C ALA A 3 24.30 -40.72 44.07
N ILE A 4 23.21 -41.20 43.49
CA ILE A 4 22.66 -40.82 42.18
C ILE A 4 21.92 -39.49 42.37
N TYR A 5 22.20 -38.49 41.54
CA TYR A 5 21.28 -37.38 41.28
C TYR A 5 21.34 -36.95 39.80
N LEU A 6 20.27 -37.32 39.10
CA LEU A 6 19.54 -36.59 38.06
C LEU A 6 20.22 -35.32 37.51
N LEU A 7 20.72 -35.39 36.27
CA LEU A 7 20.94 -34.20 35.43
C LEU A 7 19.80 -34.14 34.39
N LEU A 8 18.66 -33.62 34.81
CA LEU A 8 17.60 -33.13 33.93
C LEU A 8 17.87 -31.64 33.73
N GLY A 9 18.55 -31.29 32.63
CA GLY A 9 19.02 -29.93 32.37
C GLY A 9 18.72 -29.49 30.95
N LEU A 10 17.46 -29.09 30.74
CA LEU A 10 17.01 -28.04 29.82
C LEU A 10 17.64 -28.02 28.42
N LEU A 11 16.98 -28.68 27.47
CA LEU A 11 16.91 -28.23 26.08
C LEU A 11 16.25 -26.84 26.08
N PHE A 12 17.04 -25.78 26.27
CA PHE A 12 16.63 -24.44 25.86
C PHE A 12 16.66 -24.42 24.34
N SER A 13 15.48 -24.60 23.77
CA SER A 13 15.16 -24.29 22.39
C SER A 13 15.61 -22.86 22.09
N SER A 14 16.62 -22.70 21.25
CA SER A 14 16.98 -21.44 20.62
C SER A 14 15.91 -21.07 19.58
N PHE A 15 14.72 -20.71 20.04
CA PHE A 15 13.75 -19.94 19.26
C PHE A 15 13.71 -18.54 19.85
N ALA A 16 14.77 -17.77 19.59
CA ALA A 16 14.71 -16.32 19.63
C ALA A 16 14.81 -15.82 18.20
N PHE A 17 13.80 -16.14 17.38
CA PHE A 17 13.50 -15.34 16.20
C PHE A 17 12.68 -14.16 16.74
N SER A 18 13.37 -13.09 17.13
CA SER A 18 12.70 -11.80 17.26
C SER A 18 12.30 -11.43 15.82
N ALA A 19 11.02 -11.67 15.48
CA ALA A 19 10.48 -11.20 14.22
C ALA A 19 10.39 -9.67 14.34
N GLU A 20 11.41 -8.96 13.86
CA GLU A 20 11.28 -7.52 13.65
C GLU A 20 10.14 -7.30 12.67
N ASN A 21 9.07 -6.63 13.10
CA ASN A 21 8.01 -6.22 12.21
C ASN A 21 8.59 -5.17 11.25
N SER A 22 8.61 -5.47 9.96
CA SER A 22 9.02 -4.53 8.92
C SER A 22 7.82 -3.68 8.50
N VAL A 23 7.98 -2.36 8.54
CA VAL A 23 6.86 -1.41 8.42
C VAL A 23 7.18 -0.36 7.37
N MET A 24 6.34 -0.22 6.36
CA MET A 24 6.41 0.93 5.46
C MET A 24 5.51 2.05 5.95
N ILE A 25 6.06 3.25 6.01
CA ILE A 25 5.27 4.46 6.25
C ILE A 25 4.98 5.12 4.89
N LEU A 26 3.70 5.41 4.66
CA LEU A 26 3.19 6.13 3.49
C LEU A 26 2.38 7.35 3.94
N GLY A 27 2.14 8.31 3.03
CA GLY A 27 1.41 9.54 3.33
C GLY A 27 2.32 10.71 3.69
N ASP A 28 1.96 11.47 4.74
CA ASP A 28 2.67 12.68 5.18
C ASP A 28 4.04 12.37 5.82
N ASP A 29 4.93 13.36 5.87
CA ASP A 29 6.31 13.23 6.38
C ASP A 29 6.42 13.29 7.91
N TYR A 30 5.31 13.34 8.65
CA TYR A 30 5.34 13.43 10.11
C TYR A 30 5.60 12.07 10.81
N ARG A 31 6.86 11.63 10.80
CA ARG A 31 7.27 10.29 11.24
C ARG A 31 8.04 10.23 12.56
N HIS A 32 8.57 11.36 13.04
CA HIS A 32 9.51 11.36 14.17
C HIS A 32 8.89 10.81 15.47
N THR A 33 7.67 11.23 15.80
CA THR A 33 6.96 10.72 16.98
C THR A 33 6.65 9.24 16.84
N LEU A 34 6.15 8.82 15.68
CA LEU A 34 5.81 7.42 15.39
C LEU A 34 7.01 6.48 15.56
N VAL A 35 8.16 6.82 14.96
CA VAL A 35 9.38 5.99 15.01
C VAL A 35 9.93 5.89 16.43
N LYS A 36 9.80 6.96 17.23
CA LYS A 36 10.27 6.97 18.61
C LYS A 36 9.42 6.09 19.52
N GLU A 37 8.10 6.08 19.34
CA GLU A 37 7.17 5.36 20.23
C GLU A 37 7.05 3.86 19.88
N LEU A 38 7.43 3.44 18.67
CA LEU A 38 7.37 2.05 18.19
C LEU A 38 8.76 1.39 18.14
N GLU A 39 9.41 1.29 19.30
CA GLU A 39 10.73 0.65 19.42
C GLU A 39 10.70 -0.84 19.02
N GLY A 40 11.73 -1.30 18.30
CA GLY A 40 11.88 -2.71 17.88
C GLY A 40 11.29 -3.06 16.50
N ALA A 41 10.76 -2.06 15.78
CA ALA A 41 10.33 -2.20 14.39
C ALA A 41 11.32 -1.57 13.43
N THR A 42 11.42 -2.15 12.24
CA THR A 42 12.26 -1.62 11.16
C THR A 42 11.38 -0.84 10.20
N PHE A 43 11.56 0.48 10.20
CA PHE A 43 10.78 1.39 9.37
C PHE A 43 11.45 1.65 8.02
N VAL A 44 10.65 1.56 6.96
CA VAL A 44 11.03 1.88 5.59
C VAL A 44 10.16 3.02 5.08
N THR A 45 10.76 3.95 4.35
CA THR A 45 10.03 4.93 3.55
C THR A 45 10.58 4.97 2.15
N HIS A 46 9.73 5.32 1.21
CA HIS A 46 10.19 5.53 -0.16
C HIS A 46 11.18 6.70 -0.24
N GLY A 47 12.14 6.59 -1.14
CA GLY A 47 13.05 7.68 -1.48
C GLY A 47 12.32 8.79 -2.23
N LYS A 48 12.81 10.03 -2.12
CA LYS A 48 12.23 11.23 -2.77
C LYS A 48 12.02 11.07 -4.29
N ASN A 49 12.80 10.22 -4.94
CA ASN A 49 12.76 10.00 -6.39
C ASN A 49 12.21 8.61 -6.78
N ASP A 50 11.68 7.86 -5.81
CA ASP A 50 11.17 6.52 -6.09
C ASP A 50 9.86 6.63 -6.88
N SER A 51 9.83 5.98 -8.04
CA SER A 51 8.62 5.87 -8.83
C SER A 51 7.54 5.09 -8.08
N LEU A 52 6.25 5.35 -8.34
CA LEU A 52 5.11 4.68 -7.71
C LEU A 52 5.22 3.15 -7.78
N ILE A 53 5.70 2.60 -8.91
CA ILE A 53 5.89 1.15 -9.06
C ILE A 53 7.00 0.59 -8.15
N GLN A 54 8.04 1.38 -7.84
CA GLN A 54 9.05 0.99 -6.86
C GLN A 54 8.47 1.03 -5.45
N GLN A 55 7.60 2.00 -5.16
CA GLN A 55 6.91 2.07 -3.88
C GLN A 55 6.00 0.86 -3.66
N VAL A 56 5.27 0.39 -4.69
CA VAL A 56 4.49 -0.86 -4.64
C VAL A 56 5.39 -2.06 -4.32
N LYS A 57 6.52 -2.21 -5.01
CA LYS A 57 7.46 -3.29 -4.77
C LYS A 57 8.06 -3.24 -3.35
N GLN A 58 8.40 -2.05 -2.85
CA GLN A 58 8.91 -1.88 -1.48
C GLN A 58 7.84 -2.23 -0.45
N ALA A 59 6.61 -1.76 -0.67
CA ALA A 59 5.47 -2.05 0.19
C ALA A 59 5.24 -3.56 0.29
N PHE A 60 5.25 -4.30 -0.82
CA PHE A 60 5.02 -5.77 -0.82
C PHE A 60 5.98 -6.54 0.12
N ASN A 61 7.20 -6.03 0.30
CA ASN A 61 8.22 -6.64 1.15
C ASN A 61 8.06 -6.31 2.64
N GLN A 62 7.06 -5.51 3.01
CA GLN A 62 6.76 -5.19 4.40
C GLN A 62 5.64 -6.07 4.96
N ASP A 63 5.66 -6.26 6.27
CA ASP A 63 4.60 -6.95 7.01
C ASP A 63 3.42 -6.02 7.33
N SER A 64 3.70 -4.72 7.43
CA SER A 64 2.72 -3.71 7.79
C SER A 64 2.90 -2.40 7.03
N ILE A 65 1.78 -1.73 6.77
CA ILE A 65 1.71 -0.36 6.25
C ILE A 65 1.06 0.53 7.31
N ILE A 66 1.70 1.68 7.58
CA ILE A 66 1.11 2.79 8.33
C ILE A 66 0.87 3.96 7.37
N LEU A 67 -0.37 4.42 7.29
CA LEU A 67 -0.73 5.66 6.60
C LEU A 67 -0.66 6.83 7.58
N VAL A 68 0.22 7.80 7.31
CA VAL A 68 0.35 9.03 8.08
C VAL A 68 -0.50 10.12 7.42
N ILE A 69 -1.42 10.69 8.19
CA ILE A 69 -2.44 11.61 7.68
C ILE A 69 -2.39 12.91 8.47
N ASN A 70 -2.21 14.01 7.75
CA ASN A 70 -2.34 15.34 8.30
C ASN A 70 -3.81 15.73 8.40
N MET A 71 -4.30 15.90 9.62
CA MET A 71 -5.67 16.31 9.87
C MET A 71 -6.00 17.72 9.37
N ALA A 72 -4.99 18.57 9.19
CA ALA A 72 -5.19 19.92 8.66
C ALA A 72 -5.51 19.93 7.16
N ASP A 73 -5.01 18.93 6.42
CA ASP A 73 -5.14 18.86 4.97
C ASP A 73 -6.26 17.91 4.52
N GLY A 74 -6.70 17.01 5.39
CA GLY A 74 -7.68 15.99 5.06
C GLY A 74 -7.17 14.99 4.02
N PRO A 75 -8.05 14.34 3.25
CA PRO A 75 -7.65 13.37 2.23
C PRO A 75 -7.01 14.06 1.01
N THR A 76 -5.68 14.03 0.96
CA THR A 76 -4.89 14.60 -0.13
C THR A 76 -4.73 13.62 -1.31
N GLN A 77 -4.26 14.14 -2.44
CA GLN A 77 -3.87 13.31 -3.59
C GLN A 77 -2.77 12.30 -3.22
N ASN A 78 -1.79 12.71 -2.42
CA ASN A 78 -0.72 11.84 -1.92
C ASN A 78 -1.28 10.68 -1.07
N LEU A 79 -2.33 10.93 -0.27
CA LEU A 79 -3.00 9.89 0.48
C LEU A 79 -3.67 8.86 -0.45
N ARG A 80 -4.34 9.31 -1.53
CA ARG A 80 -4.95 8.38 -2.52
C ARG A 80 -3.90 7.47 -3.15
N GLU A 81 -2.77 8.05 -3.58
CA GLU A 81 -1.64 7.29 -4.13
C GLU A 81 -1.08 6.29 -3.13
N SER A 82 -0.93 6.69 -1.86
CA SER A 82 -0.48 5.83 -0.76
C SER A 82 -1.42 4.64 -0.52
N ILE A 83 -2.73 4.87 -0.56
CA ILE A 83 -3.75 3.81 -0.42
C ILE A 83 -3.66 2.83 -1.60
N LEU A 84 -3.52 3.34 -2.83
CA LEU A 84 -3.35 2.50 -4.01
C LEU A 84 -2.05 1.70 -3.97
N ILE A 85 -0.95 2.27 -3.48
CA ILE A 85 0.31 1.55 -3.27
C ILE A 85 0.11 0.40 -2.28
N ALA A 86 -0.54 0.64 -1.15
CA ALA A 86 -0.86 -0.40 -0.17
C ALA A 86 -1.74 -1.50 -0.80
N ARG A 87 -2.82 -1.10 -1.49
CA ARG A 87 -3.77 -2.04 -2.10
C ARG A 87 -3.14 -2.92 -3.19
N GLN A 88 -2.34 -2.32 -4.08
CA GLN A 88 -1.72 -3.02 -5.21
C GLN A 88 -0.48 -3.82 -4.80
N SER A 89 0.16 -3.48 -3.68
CA SER A 89 1.18 -4.34 -3.07
C SER A 89 0.60 -5.56 -2.34
N GLY A 90 -0.73 -5.73 -2.34
CA GLY A 90 -1.41 -6.89 -1.74
C GLY A 90 -1.88 -6.68 -0.31
N HIS A 91 -1.66 -5.52 0.31
CA HIS A 91 -2.21 -5.21 1.62
C HIS A 91 -3.72 -4.93 1.50
N ASN A 92 -4.51 -5.66 2.28
CA ASN A 92 -5.96 -5.47 2.44
C ASN A 92 -6.30 -4.69 3.70
N SER A 93 -5.31 -4.42 4.54
CA SER A 93 -5.48 -3.58 5.71
C SER A 93 -4.29 -2.65 5.88
N VAL A 94 -4.50 -1.59 6.66
CA VAL A 94 -3.50 -0.61 7.09
C VAL A 94 -3.70 -0.27 8.55
N GLN A 95 -2.68 0.31 9.16
CA GLN A 95 -2.88 1.11 10.36
C GLN A 95 -2.79 2.59 9.99
N VAL A 96 -3.45 3.47 10.75
CA VAL A 96 -3.55 4.89 10.43
C VAL A 96 -3.01 5.72 11.60
N TYR A 97 -2.16 6.68 11.28
CA TYR A 97 -1.60 7.65 12.22
C TYR A 97 -2.09 9.04 11.81
N TYR A 98 -2.99 9.60 12.59
CA TYR A 98 -3.53 10.94 12.40
C TYR A 98 -2.73 11.94 13.24
N HIS A 99 -2.17 12.96 12.58
CA HIS A 99 -1.49 14.04 13.27
C HIS A 99 -2.17 15.39 13.10
N GLY A 100 -2.12 16.17 14.17
CA GLY A 100 -2.67 17.52 14.21
C GLY A 100 -1.67 18.61 13.83
N LYS A 101 -0.55 18.28 13.20
CA LYS A 101 0.42 19.27 12.71
C LYS A 101 -0.30 20.33 11.85
N HIS A 102 -0.01 21.60 12.08
CA HIS A 102 -0.65 22.74 11.38
C HIS A 102 -2.14 22.97 11.67
N LEU A 103 -2.76 22.24 12.61
CA LEU A 103 -4.11 22.58 13.05
C LEU A 103 -4.12 23.94 13.76
N PRO A 104 -5.10 24.82 13.48
CA PRO A 104 -5.24 26.11 14.13
C PRO A 104 -5.90 25.94 15.51
N LYS A 105 -5.25 25.18 16.42
CA LYS A 105 -5.79 24.82 17.75
C LYS A 105 -6.18 26.03 18.59
N GLU A 106 -5.46 27.15 18.42
CA GLU A 106 -5.72 28.40 19.15
C GLU A 106 -6.89 29.22 18.57
N MET A 107 -7.32 28.93 17.33
CA MET A 107 -8.41 29.65 16.66
C MET A 107 -9.74 28.90 16.72
N LEU A 108 -9.75 27.64 17.16
CA LEU A 108 -10.94 26.81 17.26
C LEU A 108 -11.29 26.59 18.74
N ASN A 109 -12.58 26.66 19.06
CA ASN A 109 -13.06 26.14 20.32
C ASN A 109 -13.07 24.60 20.30
N ASP A 110 -13.21 23.97 21.47
CA ASP A 110 -13.19 22.51 21.61
C ASP A 110 -14.22 21.78 20.75
N ASP A 111 -15.40 22.37 20.54
CA ASP A 111 -16.49 21.76 19.79
C ASP A 111 -16.22 21.79 18.28
N ASP A 112 -15.74 22.91 17.77
CA ASP A 112 -15.40 23.07 16.35
C ASP A 112 -14.15 22.25 15.99
N PHE A 113 -13.19 22.15 16.92
CA PHE A 113 -12.06 21.23 16.77
C PHE A 113 -12.54 19.77 16.63
N LYS A 114 -13.42 19.30 17.51
CA LYS A 114 -13.98 17.92 17.45
C LYS A 114 -14.73 17.66 16.15
N LYS A 115 -15.53 18.62 15.67
CA LYS A 115 -16.24 18.50 14.39
C LYS A 115 -15.28 18.35 13.21
N LEU A 116 -14.24 19.19 13.15
CA LEU A 116 -13.23 19.12 12.11
C LEU A 116 -12.53 17.76 12.09
N MET A 117 -12.11 17.26 13.27
CA MET A 117 -11.46 15.95 13.37
C MET A 117 -12.37 14.82 12.93
N THR A 118 -13.63 14.84 13.38
CA THR A 118 -14.62 13.82 13.01
C THR A 118 -14.89 13.81 11.51
N LEU A 119 -14.95 14.98 10.88
CA LEU A 119 -15.16 15.11 9.44
C LEU A 119 -13.99 14.49 8.66
N VAL A 120 -12.76 14.86 9.00
CA VAL A 120 -11.57 14.34 8.29
C VAL A 120 -11.44 12.83 8.45
N VAL A 121 -11.65 12.29 9.66
CA VAL A 121 -11.66 10.83 9.88
C VAL A 121 -12.73 10.16 9.02
N LYS A 122 -13.92 10.75 8.92
CA LYS A 122 -15.00 10.21 8.08
C LYS A 122 -14.60 10.18 6.61
N GLU A 123 -14.06 11.26 6.08
CA GLU A 123 -13.63 11.33 4.67
C GLU A 123 -12.50 10.34 4.36
N VAL A 124 -11.56 10.16 5.29
CA VAL A 124 -10.49 9.15 5.16
C VAL A 124 -11.07 7.73 5.16
N ASN A 125 -12.02 7.43 6.05
CA ASN A 125 -12.65 6.11 6.10
C ASN A 125 -13.44 5.83 4.82
N GLU A 126 -14.20 6.81 4.31
CA GLU A 126 -14.92 6.69 3.03
C GLU A 126 -13.96 6.40 1.87
N LEU A 127 -12.78 7.02 1.88
CA LEU A 127 -11.74 6.79 0.88
C LEU A 127 -11.10 5.40 1.00
N LEU A 128 -10.85 4.92 2.22
CA LEU A 128 -10.31 3.57 2.45
C LEU A 128 -11.31 2.49 2.07
N ASP A 129 -12.60 2.69 2.38
CA ASP A 129 -13.70 1.81 2.00
C ASP A 129 -13.84 1.72 0.48
N LEU A 130 -13.69 2.85 -0.23
CA LEU A 130 -13.71 2.89 -1.71
C LEU A 130 -12.66 1.96 -2.33
N TYR A 131 -11.48 1.84 -1.70
CA TYR A 131 -10.39 0.98 -2.16
C TYR A 131 -10.32 -0.36 -1.42
N GLU A 132 -11.35 -0.71 -0.65
CA GLU A 132 -11.48 -1.97 0.08
C GLU A 132 -10.30 -2.23 1.04
N ILE A 133 -9.86 -1.19 1.76
CA ILE A 133 -8.78 -1.28 2.75
C ILE A 133 -9.36 -1.19 4.17
N GLN A 134 -9.06 -2.19 4.99
CA GLN A 134 -9.49 -2.23 6.39
C GLN A 134 -8.51 -1.47 7.30
N ILE A 135 -9.04 -0.80 8.32
CA ILE A 135 -8.22 -0.21 9.40
C ILE A 135 -8.06 -1.26 10.51
N THR A 136 -6.81 -1.61 10.80
CA THR A 136 -6.45 -2.55 11.90
C THR A 136 -6.08 -1.83 13.20
N GLY A 137 -5.65 -0.57 13.09
CA GLY A 137 -5.38 0.30 14.22
C GLY A 137 -5.38 1.75 13.78
N ALA A 138 -5.84 2.65 14.63
CA ALA A 138 -5.79 4.10 14.42
C ALA A 138 -5.19 4.77 15.65
N TYR A 139 -4.36 5.79 15.43
CA TYR A 139 -3.80 6.62 16.49
C TYR A 139 -3.99 8.10 16.18
N TYR A 140 -4.29 8.89 17.20
CA TYR A 140 -4.53 10.33 17.13
C TYR A 140 -3.55 11.06 18.05
N ASP A 141 -2.66 11.89 17.49
CA ASP A 141 -1.53 12.47 18.24
C ASP A 141 -1.92 13.49 19.33
N TRP A 142 -3.16 13.94 19.36
CA TRP A 142 -3.69 14.87 20.38
C TRP A 142 -4.37 14.16 21.56
N GLU A 143 -4.45 12.83 21.54
CA GLU A 143 -4.84 12.04 22.71
C GLU A 143 -3.62 11.99 23.67
N ARG A 144 -3.81 12.54 24.88
CA ARG A 144 -2.72 12.95 25.82
C ARG A 144 -1.83 11.81 26.31
N ASP A 145 -2.28 10.58 26.15
CA ASP A 145 -1.50 9.37 26.39
C ASP A 145 -1.44 8.66 25.03
N PHE A 146 -0.24 8.36 24.50
CA PHE A 146 -0.12 7.39 23.39
C PHE A 146 -0.68 6.07 23.94
N PRO A 147 -1.96 5.76 23.71
CA PRO A 147 -2.80 5.17 24.74
C PRO A 147 -2.37 3.74 24.91
N GLU A 148 -1.55 3.45 25.93
CA GLU A 148 -0.93 2.13 26.16
C GLU A 148 -0.63 1.34 24.87
N LYS A 149 0.11 2.02 23.99
CA LYS A 149 0.79 1.56 22.77
C LYS A 149 -0.15 1.15 21.64
N PHE A 150 -0.35 2.04 20.66
CA PHE A 150 -0.65 1.62 19.29
C PHE A 150 0.36 0.53 18.91
N GLN A 151 -0.09 -0.73 18.86
CA GLN A 151 0.80 -1.87 18.68
C GLN A 151 0.88 -2.17 17.20
N LEU A 152 2.09 -2.46 16.72
CA LEU A 152 2.24 -2.92 15.35
C LEU A 152 1.50 -4.25 15.18
N GLN A 153 0.48 -4.20 14.33
CA GLN A 153 -0.25 -5.36 13.87
C GLN A 153 0.21 -5.69 12.46
N LYS A 154 0.39 -7.00 12.18
CA LYS A 154 0.59 -7.46 10.81
C LYS A 154 -0.65 -7.16 9.99
N ASN A 155 -0.46 -6.61 8.81
CA ASN A 155 -1.57 -6.30 7.94
C ASN A 155 -2.08 -7.59 7.28
N ILE A 156 -3.37 -7.61 6.93
CA ILE A 156 -3.95 -8.68 6.13
C ILE A 156 -3.38 -8.54 4.71
N MET A 157 -2.68 -9.55 4.22
CA MET A 157 -2.04 -9.51 2.90
C MET A 157 -2.53 -10.66 2.01
N ALA A 158 -2.78 -10.37 0.75
CA ALA A 158 -2.91 -11.36 -0.31
C ALA A 158 -1.58 -11.41 -1.08
N LYS A 159 -0.76 -12.44 -0.83
CA LYS A 159 0.49 -12.70 -1.56
C LYS A 159 0.25 -13.81 -2.58
N PHE A 160 0.60 -13.56 -3.83
CA PHE A 160 0.52 -14.54 -4.90
C PHE A 160 1.96 -14.87 -5.32
N SER A 161 2.25 -16.13 -5.58
CA SER A 161 3.56 -16.55 -6.07
C SER A 161 3.45 -16.92 -7.54
N PRO A 162 4.45 -16.56 -8.38
CA PRO A 162 4.48 -17.05 -9.76
C PRO A 162 4.58 -18.57 -9.79
N GLU A 163 3.87 -19.20 -10.73
CA GLU A 163 4.05 -20.61 -11.00
C GLU A 163 5.46 -20.86 -11.55
N PRO A 164 6.24 -21.78 -10.95
CA PRO A 164 7.59 -22.06 -11.41
C PRO A 164 7.62 -22.45 -12.90
N ASN A 165 8.48 -21.79 -13.67
CA ASN A 165 8.70 -22.00 -15.11
C ASN A 165 7.56 -21.55 -16.04
N THR A 166 6.55 -20.82 -15.56
CA THR A 166 5.49 -20.26 -16.40
C THR A 166 5.78 -18.78 -16.70
N LEU A 167 6.45 -18.51 -17.82
CA LEU A 167 6.72 -17.15 -18.27
C LEU A 167 5.51 -16.60 -19.04
N MET A 168 5.00 -15.46 -18.59
CA MET A 168 3.98 -14.71 -19.32
C MET A 168 4.67 -13.86 -20.39
N THR A 169 4.07 -13.79 -21.58
CA THR A 169 4.41 -12.83 -22.64
C THR A 169 3.34 -11.75 -22.78
N GLU A 170 2.12 -12.04 -22.34
CA GLU A 170 0.99 -11.13 -22.34
C GLU A 170 0.25 -11.22 -21.01
N ILE A 171 -0.33 -10.10 -20.58
CA ILE A 171 -1.28 -10.05 -19.47
C ILE A 171 -2.64 -9.67 -20.02
N HIS A 172 -3.66 -10.49 -19.74
CA HIS A 172 -5.06 -10.12 -19.96
C HIS A 172 -5.65 -9.62 -18.65
N SER A 173 -6.47 -8.57 -18.71
CA SER A 173 -7.18 -8.08 -17.51
C SER A 173 -8.38 -7.21 -17.86
N TYR A 174 -9.31 -7.11 -16.92
CA TYR A 174 -10.18 -5.95 -16.77
C TYR A 174 -9.47 -4.93 -15.88
N ALA A 175 -9.08 -3.79 -16.45
CA ALA A 175 -8.36 -2.75 -15.75
C ALA A 175 -9.27 -1.58 -15.39
N TYR A 176 -9.21 -1.16 -14.13
CA TYR A 176 -9.78 0.11 -13.71
C TYR A 176 -8.87 1.25 -14.17
N VAL A 177 -9.40 2.13 -15.02
CA VAL A 177 -8.65 3.27 -15.55
C VAL A 177 -8.91 4.50 -14.70
N PHE A 178 -7.89 4.93 -13.97
CA PHE A 178 -8.01 6.04 -13.01
C PHE A 178 -8.55 7.30 -13.67
N THR A 179 -9.45 7.97 -12.95
CA THR A 179 -10.01 9.27 -13.31
C THR A 179 -8.91 10.34 -13.40
N LYS A 180 -9.26 11.51 -13.95
CA LYS A 180 -8.34 12.65 -13.98
C LYS A 180 -7.98 13.10 -12.56
N GLU A 181 -8.95 13.06 -11.66
CA GLU A 181 -8.83 13.45 -10.26
C GLU A 181 -7.91 12.50 -9.51
N GLU A 182 -8.07 11.19 -9.69
CA GLU A 182 -7.20 10.18 -9.07
C GLU A 182 -5.80 10.17 -9.65
N ALA A 183 -5.64 10.43 -10.96
CA ALA A 183 -4.33 10.38 -11.60
C ALA A 183 -3.60 11.72 -11.62
N SER A 184 -4.27 12.82 -11.28
CA SER A 184 -3.76 14.18 -11.49
C SER A 184 -3.25 14.43 -12.94
N ASN A 185 -3.79 13.69 -13.92
CA ASN A 185 -3.40 13.73 -15.32
C ASN A 185 -4.55 13.24 -16.22
N ASN A 186 -4.59 13.72 -17.47
CA ASN A 186 -5.60 13.38 -18.47
C ASN A 186 -5.04 12.70 -19.72
N THR A 187 -3.85 12.08 -19.65
CA THR A 187 -3.29 11.32 -20.78
C THR A 187 -4.23 10.19 -21.18
N ILE A 188 -4.59 10.16 -22.47
CA ILE A 188 -5.35 9.07 -23.10
C ILE A 188 -4.39 7.91 -23.36
N ILE A 189 -4.85 6.69 -23.11
CA ILE A 189 -4.10 5.47 -23.41
C ILE A 189 -4.56 4.96 -24.78
N THR A 190 -3.63 4.84 -25.73
CA THR A 190 -3.89 4.29 -27.07
C THR A 190 -3.13 3.00 -27.31
N ASP A 191 -3.46 2.29 -28.38
CA ASP A 191 -2.62 1.19 -28.87
C ASP A 191 -1.15 1.63 -29.00
N GLY A 192 -0.23 0.76 -28.60
CA GLY A 192 1.22 1.05 -28.62
C GLY A 192 1.73 1.88 -27.44
N THR A 193 0.85 2.33 -26.52
CA THR A 193 1.29 3.05 -25.31
C THR A 193 2.10 2.12 -24.43
N VAL A 194 3.33 2.52 -24.07
CA VAL A 194 4.16 1.79 -23.11
C VAL A 194 3.83 2.26 -21.70
N LEU A 195 3.50 1.31 -20.83
CA LEU A 195 3.25 1.54 -19.42
C LEU A 195 4.28 0.80 -18.57
N ALA A 196 4.67 1.41 -17.45
CA ALA A 196 5.46 0.75 -16.44
C ALA A 196 4.51 0.21 -15.35
N PHE A 197 4.70 -1.02 -14.90
CA PHE A 197 3.82 -1.66 -13.92
C PHE A 197 4.58 -2.25 -12.74
N ALA A 198 3.85 -2.43 -11.63
CA ALA A 198 4.22 -3.29 -10.52
C ALA A 198 3.06 -4.24 -10.20
N CYS A 199 3.30 -5.54 -10.29
CA CYS A 199 2.43 -6.60 -9.82
C CYS A 199 3.08 -7.22 -8.60
N GLN A 200 2.69 -6.79 -7.39
CA GLN A 200 3.38 -7.16 -6.15
C GLN A 200 4.88 -6.82 -6.20
N ASP A 201 5.79 -7.80 -6.13
CA ASP A 201 7.25 -7.59 -6.21
C ASP A 201 7.81 -7.52 -7.64
N VAL A 202 6.98 -7.83 -8.65
CA VAL A 202 7.40 -7.87 -10.05
C VAL A 202 7.13 -6.52 -10.71
N ILE A 203 8.18 -5.94 -11.27
CA ILE A 203 8.12 -4.69 -12.04
C ILE A 203 8.51 -4.94 -13.50
N GLY A 204 7.91 -4.20 -14.41
CA GLY A 204 8.22 -4.31 -15.83
C GLY A 204 7.59 -3.22 -16.66
N ASN A 205 7.81 -3.30 -17.97
CA ASN A 205 7.12 -2.49 -18.95
C ASN A 205 6.26 -3.38 -19.84
N ALA A 206 5.13 -2.85 -20.27
CA ALA A 206 4.26 -3.51 -21.22
C ALA A 206 3.68 -2.51 -22.21
N THR A 207 3.43 -2.98 -23.43
CA THR A 207 2.76 -2.22 -24.48
C THR A 207 1.26 -2.54 -24.44
N VAL A 208 0.43 -1.51 -24.33
CA VAL A 208 -1.03 -1.66 -24.39
C VAL A 208 -1.43 -2.03 -25.82
N ARG A 209 -2.22 -3.09 -25.94
CA ARG A 209 -2.92 -3.49 -27.15
C ARG A 209 -4.41 -3.22 -27.00
N SER A 210 -4.94 -2.32 -27.81
CA SER A 210 -6.36 -1.92 -27.77
C SER A 210 -6.88 -1.54 -29.16
N GLN A 211 -8.14 -1.90 -29.45
CA GLN A 211 -8.79 -1.46 -30.69
C GLN A 211 -9.17 0.02 -30.63
N ASP A 212 -9.68 0.46 -29.48
CA ASP A 212 -10.12 1.84 -29.27
C ASP A 212 -9.27 2.55 -28.21
N PRO A 213 -9.11 3.88 -28.30
CA PRO A 213 -8.49 4.67 -27.25
C PRO A 213 -9.22 4.51 -25.91
N ILE A 214 -8.46 4.18 -24.87
CA ILE A 214 -8.95 4.04 -23.51
C ILE A 214 -8.92 5.40 -22.83
N LYS A 215 -10.11 5.95 -22.58
CA LYS A 215 -10.27 7.23 -21.88
C LYS A 215 -10.24 7.01 -20.38
N ARG A 216 -9.70 7.98 -19.65
CA ARG A 216 -9.86 8.06 -18.21
C ARG A 216 -11.32 8.28 -17.85
N GLY A 217 -11.77 7.67 -16.76
CA GLY A 217 -13.15 7.82 -16.34
C GLY A 217 -13.62 6.91 -15.22
N GLY A 218 -12.72 6.21 -14.53
CA GLY A 218 -13.11 5.29 -13.45
C GLY A 218 -13.91 4.09 -13.96
N ASN A 219 -13.72 3.71 -15.21
CA ASN A 219 -14.39 2.58 -15.84
C ASN A 219 -13.43 1.40 -15.94
N TYR A 220 -14.00 0.19 -15.90
CA TYR A 220 -13.28 -1.02 -16.24
C TYR A 220 -13.19 -1.16 -17.76
N SER A 221 -11.98 -1.36 -18.27
CA SER A 221 -11.70 -1.62 -19.68
C SER A 221 -10.96 -2.94 -19.80
N HIS A 222 -11.36 -3.78 -20.75
CA HIS A 222 -10.55 -4.95 -21.09
C HIS A 222 -9.25 -4.47 -21.76
N ILE A 223 -8.12 -4.97 -21.27
CA ILE A 223 -6.79 -4.64 -21.78
C ILE A 223 -6.00 -5.91 -22.08
N VAL A 224 -5.13 -5.80 -23.08
CA VAL A 224 -4.07 -6.77 -23.33
C VAL A 224 -2.75 -6.03 -23.23
N LEU A 225 -1.86 -6.51 -22.37
CA LEU A 225 -0.55 -5.92 -22.14
C LEU A 225 0.52 -6.86 -22.68
N GLU A 226 1.18 -6.47 -23.77
CA GLU A 226 2.30 -7.22 -24.35
C GLU A 226 3.58 -6.87 -23.58
N LEU A 227 4.19 -7.86 -22.93
CA LEU A 227 5.36 -7.66 -22.10
C LEU A 227 6.62 -7.46 -22.96
N GLU A 228 7.48 -6.53 -22.57
CA GLU A 228 8.76 -6.27 -23.25
C GLU A 228 9.66 -7.52 -23.32
N LYS A 229 9.53 -8.40 -22.31
CA LYS A 229 10.22 -9.68 -22.23
C LYS A 229 9.37 -10.71 -21.48
N PRO A 230 9.54 -12.01 -21.77
CA PRO A 230 8.91 -13.07 -20.98
C PRO A 230 9.25 -12.92 -19.49
N THR A 231 8.23 -12.87 -18.63
CA THR A 231 8.39 -12.54 -17.20
C THR A 231 7.58 -13.49 -16.33
N LEU A 232 8.15 -13.91 -15.19
CA LEU A 232 7.42 -14.64 -14.15
C LEU A 232 6.55 -13.65 -13.38
N ILE A 233 5.24 -13.72 -13.56
CA ILE A 233 4.28 -12.85 -12.87
C ILE A 233 3.25 -13.76 -12.17
N PRO A 234 2.90 -13.51 -10.90
CA PRO A 234 1.86 -14.30 -10.25
C PRO A 234 0.51 -14.09 -10.93
N LEU A 235 -0.30 -15.14 -11.06
CA LEU A 235 -1.69 -15.02 -11.49
C LEU A 235 -2.55 -14.45 -10.36
N HIS A 236 -3.60 -13.73 -10.73
CA HIS A 236 -4.51 -13.03 -9.82
C HIS A 236 -3.84 -11.96 -8.95
N ALA A 237 -2.58 -11.61 -9.23
CA ALA A 237 -1.89 -10.54 -8.54
C ALA A 237 -2.47 -9.19 -8.94
N ARG A 238 -2.60 -8.31 -7.94
CA ARG A 238 -2.97 -6.93 -8.14
C ARG A 238 -1.78 -6.17 -8.69
N CYS A 239 -2.03 -5.34 -9.68
CA CYS A 239 -1.01 -4.58 -10.37
C CYS A 239 -1.35 -3.11 -10.45
N LEU A 240 -0.34 -2.26 -10.29
CA LEU A 240 -0.42 -0.84 -10.55
C LEU A 240 0.29 -0.52 -11.85
N GLY A 241 -0.42 0.06 -12.81
CA GLY A 241 0.14 0.60 -14.05
C GLY A 241 0.32 2.11 -13.97
N THR A 242 1.43 2.60 -14.51
CA THR A 242 1.79 4.01 -14.54
C THR A 242 2.26 4.46 -15.91
N LEU A 243 2.04 5.75 -16.20
CA LEU A 243 2.56 6.44 -17.38
C LEU A 243 3.41 7.60 -16.90
N ASN A 244 4.69 7.62 -17.25
CA ASN A 244 5.64 8.65 -16.80
C ASN A 244 5.58 8.88 -15.28
N ASN A 245 5.53 7.78 -14.51
CA ASN A 245 5.41 7.79 -13.05
C ASN A 245 4.11 8.42 -12.50
N THR A 246 3.08 8.57 -13.32
CA THR A 246 1.74 8.99 -12.90
C THR A 246 0.78 7.81 -12.96
N LEU A 247 -0.18 7.73 -12.04
CA LEU A 247 -1.20 6.68 -12.01
C LEU A 247 -1.91 6.55 -13.37
N ALA A 248 -2.01 5.33 -13.89
CA ALA A 248 -2.69 5.05 -15.16
C ALA A 248 -3.88 4.13 -14.96
N MET A 249 -3.63 2.96 -14.36
CA MET A 249 -4.64 1.93 -14.16
C MET A 249 -4.29 0.99 -13.01
N ALA A 250 -5.31 0.34 -12.45
CA ALA A 250 -5.16 -0.81 -11.57
C ALA A 250 -5.79 -2.03 -12.26
N PHE A 251 -5.14 -3.18 -12.16
CA PHE A 251 -5.58 -4.39 -12.87
C PHE A 251 -5.14 -5.65 -12.13
N ILE A 252 -5.62 -6.81 -12.59
CA ILE A 252 -5.28 -8.12 -12.04
C ILE A 252 -4.66 -8.97 -13.16
N THR A 253 -3.64 -9.74 -12.86
CA THR A 253 -3.03 -10.62 -13.87
C THR A 253 -3.90 -11.84 -14.16
N LEU A 254 -4.41 -11.95 -15.39
CA LEU A 254 -5.16 -13.12 -15.87
C LEU A 254 -4.50 -13.68 -17.14
N LEU A 255 -4.78 -14.97 -17.40
CA LEU A 255 -4.45 -15.62 -18.66
C LEU A 255 -5.53 -15.37 -19.73
N GLU A 256 -5.21 -15.63 -20.99
CA GLU A 256 -6.15 -15.47 -22.11
C GLU A 256 -7.44 -16.30 -21.93
N ASN A 257 -7.31 -17.51 -21.39
CA ASN A 257 -8.42 -18.43 -21.18
C ASN A 257 -9.28 -18.09 -19.95
N GLU A 258 -8.92 -17.07 -19.18
CA GLU A 258 -9.65 -16.57 -18.00
C GLU A 258 -10.42 -15.26 -18.29
N LYS A 259 -10.51 -14.88 -19.57
CA LYS A 259 -11.28 -13.72 -20.07
C LYS A 259 -12.80 -13.86 -19.82
#